data_AF-A0A4Q5R835-F1
#
_entry.id   AF-A0A4Q5R835-F1
#
_cell.length_a   1.000
_cell.length_b   1.000
_cell.length_c   1.000
_cell.angle_alpha   90.00
_cell.angle_beta   90.00
_cell.angle_gamma   90.00
#
_symmetry.space_group_name_H-M   'P 1'
#
loop_
_entity.id
_entity.type
_entity.pdbx_description
1 polymer ?
#
loop_
_entity_poly.entity_id
_entity_poly.type
_entity_poly.pdbx_seq_one_letter_code
_entity_poly.pdbx_strand_id
1 'polypeptide(L)'
;MLVSVLPVPFADAARQRQYEAVLAALHAEPAAPATVLLGNLAAFTPVEADLLVVRPGGLALLVLTPHAGHLTVPALTYGPWQLDGQPLPGRLGGDNPFAQYQQQLAPVLAWLGEQLDRPANELPPCLGIALFEAPLTFGPGVEAQLHRHPDAPAFELVGAAALLPARLRPLPAAGATSLRAAELIDWGEYLVSEAVTPRGQEAALGLRTVLEQKLRQLWRWLGAEDIPADPPYGGAPPDLLLRDQQEQARLQQLRQELQAELHQQRREAAAREVARAQELAQLRQQLTQAGTSATERQAEQQAKVALEESVRTARAELAARNQELDARIQQLGQLIGRLQAPAAGPAPASPLAATPTSAKRPQPAAPPAWSF
;
A
#
# COMPACT_ATOMS: atom_id res chain seq x y z
N MET A 1 -8.30 -14.37 6.11
CA MET A 1 -6.94 -13.89 6.45
C MET A 1 -6.19 -13.70 5.15
N LEU A 2 -5.54 -12.55 4.96
CA LEU A 2 -4.82 -12.22 3.74
C LEU A 2 -3.35 -11.95 4.09
N VAL A 3 -2.44 -12.68 3.45
CA VAL A 3 -1.00 -12.40 3.49
C VAL A 3 -0.61 -11.84 2.14
N SER A 4 0.10 -10.72 2.10
CA SER A 4 0.59 -10.16 0.84
C SER A 4 2.10 -10.02 0.84
N VAL A 5 2.71 -10.45 -0.27
CA VAL A 5 4.16 -10.43 -0.50
C VAL A 5 4.43 -9.60 -1.74
N LEU A 6 5.04 -8.44 -1.56
CA LEU A 6 5.55 -7.58 -2.63
C LEU A 6 6.94 -7.08 -2.20
N PRO A 7 8.02 -7.83 -2.50
CA PRO A 7 9.36 -7.48 -2.01
C PRO A 7 9.90 -6.21 -2.67
N VAL A 8 9.56 -5.99 -3.94
CA VAL A 8 9.96 -4.83 -4.73
C VAL A 8 8.72 -4.26 -5.42
N PRO A 9 8.45 -2.94 -5.30
CA PRO A 9 7.32 -2.31 -5.98
C PRO A 9 7.45 -2.44 -7.50
N PHE A 10 6.31 -2.37 -8.20
CA PHE A 10 6.33 -2.32 -9.66
C PHE A 10 7.03 -1.04 -10.13
N ALA A 11 7.92 -1.15 -11.12
CA ALA A 11 8.58 0.01 -11.73
C ALA A 11 7.58 0.95 -12.44
N ASP A 12 6.47 0.39 -12.92
CA ASP A 12 5.35 1.10 -13.53
C ASP A 12 4.35 1.52 -12.44
N ALA A 13 4.19 2.82 -12.22
CA ALA A 13 3.29 3.38 -11.22
C ALA A 13 1.82 2.98 -11.47
N ALA A 14 1.41 2.75 -12.72
CA ALA A 14 0.05 2.34 -13.01
C ALA A 14 -0.20 0.89 -12.56
N ARG A 15 0.77 -0.02 -12.79
CA ARG A 15 0.71 -1.38 -12.23
C ARG A 15 0.75 -1.40 -10.71
N GLN A 16 1.58 -0.55 -10.10
CA GLN A 16 1.62 -0.42 -8.64
C GLN A 16 0.24 -0.05 -8.08
N ARG A 17 -0.45 0.93 -8.68
CA ARG A 17 -1.84 1.29 -8.30
C ARG A 17 -2.82 0.14 -8.53
N GLN A 18 -2.69 -0.63 -9.61
CA GLN A 18 -3.54 -1.81 -9.84
C GLN A 18 -3.31 -2.89 -8.77
N TYR A 19 -2.06 -3.17 -8.40
CA TYR A 19 -1.75 -4.08 -7.30
C TYR A 19 -2.38 -3.62 -5.98
N GLU A 20 -2.25 -2.34 -5.63
CA GLU A 20 -2.88 -1.77 -4.43
C GLU A 20 -4.41 -1.89 -4.47
N ALA A 21 -5.02 -1.71 -5.64
CA ALA A 21 -6.46 -1.90 -5.84
C ALA A 21 -6.88 -3.37 -5.68
N VAL A 22 -6.06 -4.32 -6.14
CA VAL A 22 -6.27 -5.77 -5.92
C VAL A 22 -6.18 -6.11 -4.43
N LEU A 23 -5.13 -5.63 -3.76
CA LEU A 23 -4.94 -5.81 -2.33
C LEU A 23 -6.15 -5.26 -1.53
N ALA A 24 -6.59 -4.05 -1.86
CA ALA A 24 -7.77 -3.43 -1.25
C ALA A 24 -9.05 -4.23 -1.50
N ALA A 25 -9.27 -4.72 -2.72
CA ALA A 25 -10.45 -5.52 -3.07
C ALA A 25 -10.48 -6.87 -2.33
N LEU A 26 -9.34 -7.54 -2.19
CA LEU A 26 -9.21 -8.79 -1.43
C LEU A 26 -9.39 -8.56 0.08
N HIS A 27 -8.91 -7.44 0.62
CA HIS A 27 -9.15 -7.05 2.01
C HIS A 27 -10.62 -6.76 2.30
N ALA A 28 -11.36 -6.20 1.33
CA ALA A 28 -12.77 -5.85 1.48
C ALA A 28 -13.72 -7.05 1.34
N GLU A 29 -13.24 -8.24 0.96
CA GLU A 29 -14.07 -9.42 0.77
C GLU A 29 -14.64 -9.95 2.11
N PRO A 30 -15.97 -10.01 2.27
CA PRO A 30 -16.58 -10.57 3.48
C PRO A 30 -16.38 -12.08 3.52
N ALA A 31 -16.00 -12.60 4.69
CA ALA A 31 -15.69 -14.02 4.90
C ALA A 31 -14.62 -14.57 3.94
N ALA A 32 -13.63 -13.74 3.60
CA ALA A 32 -12.54 -14.12 2.70
C ALA A 32 -11.81 -15.40 3.19
N PRO A 33 -11.60 -16.40 2.31
CA PRO A 33 -10.78 -17.56 2.63
C PRO A 33 -9.33 -17.13 2.93
N ALA A 34 -8.55 -18.03 3.52
CA ALA A 34 -7.10 -17.85 3.60
C ALA A 34 -6.57 -17.57 2.19
N THR A 35 -5.89 -16.44 2.02
CA THR A 35 -5.43 -15.97 0.71
C THR A 35 -4.00 -15.48 0.84
N VAL A 36 -3.14 -15.91 -0.08
CA VAL A 36 -1.80 -15.34 -0.26
C VAL A 36 -1.80 -14.61 -1.59
N LEU A 37 -1.47 -13.32 -1.55
CA LEU A 37 -1.29 -12.48 -2.73
C LEU A 37 0.20 -12.22 -2.94
N LEU A 38 0.76 -12.78 -4.00
CA LEU A 38 2.12 -12.52 -4.44
C LEU A 38 2.10 -11.49 -5.56
N GLY A 39 2.92 -10.45 -5.45
CA GLY A 39 3.08 -9.45 -6.49
C GLY A 39 4.52 -9.31 -6.95
N ASN A 40 4.68 -8.99 -8.24
CA ASN A 40 5.97 -8.83 -8.91
C ASN A 40 6.87 -10.05 -8.74
N LEU A 41 6.41 -11.21 -9.23
CA LEU A 41 7.08 -12.50 -9.02
C LEU A 41 8.51 -12.51 -9.57
N ALA A 42 8.78 -11.75 -10.63
CA ALA A 42 10.12 -11.62 -11.21
C ALA A 42 11.17 -11.03 -10.23
N ALA A 43 10.73 -10.34 -9.18
CA ALA A 43 11.64 -9.73 -8.21
C ALA A 43 12.29 -10.73 -7.24
N PHE A 44 11.70 -11.92 -7.07
CA PHE A 44 12.16 -12.91 -6.08
C PHE A 44 12.05 -14.36 -6.56
N THR A 45 11.63 -14.58 -7.80
CA THR A 45 11.51 -15.90 -8.44
C THR A 45 12.05 -15.82 -9.86
N PRO A 46 12.42 -16.96 -10.49
CA PRO A 46 12.78 -16.99 -11.91
C PRO A 46 11.58 -16.79 -12.86
N VAL A 47 10.37 -16.61 -12.32
CA VAL A 47 9.13 -16.55 -13.10
C VAL A 47 8.74 -15.10 -13.35
N GLU A 48 8.66 -14.73 -14.63
CA GLU A 48 8.19 -13.41 -15.03
C GLU A 48 6.66 -13.35 -15.02
N ALA A 49 6.05 -13.12 -13.84
CA ALA A 49 4.61 -12.97 -13.68
C ALA A 49 4.25 -11.72 -12.86
N ASP A 50 3.12 -11.09 -13.19
CA ASP A 50 2.68 -9.87 -12.50
C ASP A 50 2.17 -10.21 -11.10
N LEU A 51 1.05 -10.95 -10.97
CA LEU A 51 0.51 -11.37 -9.66
C LEU A 51 0.05 -12.82 -9.66
N LEU A 52 0.18 -13.46 -8.50
CA LEU A 52 -0.40 -14.78 -8.22
C LEU A 52 -1.24 -14.71 -6.94
N VAL A 53 -2.50 -15.13 -7.03
CA VAL A 53 -3.40 -15.32 -5.88
C VAL A 53 -3.51 -16.80 -5.60
N VAL A 54 -3.19 -17.19 -4.37
CA VAL A 54 -3.27 -18.58 -3.91
C VAL A 54 -4.34 -18.67 -2.82
N ARG A 55 -5.31 -19.57 -3.02
CA ARG A 55 -6.37 -19.91 -2.07
C ARG A 55 -6.42 -21.43 -1.87
N PRO A 56 -7.02 -21.94 -0.78
CA PRO A 56 -7.18 -23.38 -0.54
C PRO A 56 -7.70 -24.16 -1.75
N GLY A 57 -8.72 -23.64 -2.43
CA GLY A 57 -9.39 -24.33 -3.54
C GLY A 57 -8.94 -23.94 -4.95
N GLY A 58 -7.99 -23.02 -5.09
CA GLY A 58 -7.67 -22.50 -6.43
C GLY A 58 -6.54 -21.52 -6.46
N LEU A 59 -5.95 -21.41 -7.65
CA LEU A 59 -4.92 -20.45 -7.99
C LEU A 59 -5.50 -19.47 -8.99
N ALA A 60 -5.04 -18.22 -8.98
CA ALA A 60 -5.32 -17.29 -10.05
C ALA A 60 -4.07 -16.50 -10.43
N LEU A 61 -3.69 -16.58 -11.71
CA LEU A 61 -2.58 -15.84 -12.30
C LEU A 61 -3.14 -14.59 -12.97
N LEU A 62 -2.79 -13.41 -12.45
CA LEU A 62 -3.30 -12.15 -12.96
C LEU A 62 -2.22 -11.48 -13.83
N VAL A 63 -2.63 -11.05 -15.02
CA VAL A 63 -1.86 -10.20 -15.93
C VAL A 63 -2.36 -8.77 -15.78
N LEU A 64 -1.49 -7.87 -15.32
CA LEU A 64 -1.86 -6.47 -15.05
C LEU A 64 -1.77 -5.64 -16.32
N THR A 65 -2.93 -5.16 -16.80
CA THR A 65 -3.03 -4.32 -17.99
C THR A 65 -3.47 -2.92 -17.56
N PRO A 66 -2.55 -1.98 -17.31
CA PRO A 66 -2.86 -0.65 -16.76
C PRO A 66 -3.45 0.30 -17.81
N HIS A 67 -4.50 -0.15 -18.48
CA HIS A 67 -5.20 0.55 -19.55
C HIS A 67 -6.70 0.37 -19.38
N ALA A 68 -7.46 1.40 -19.71
CA ALA A 68 -8.92 1.47 -19.66
C ALA A 68 -9.43 1.90 -21.04
N GLY A 69 -10.65 1.53 -21.42
CA GLY A 69 -11.25 1.90 -22.70
C GLY A 69 -12.08 0.80 -23.34
N HIS A 70 -12.15 0.79 -24.67
CA HIS A 70 -12.90 -0.18 -25.47
C HIS A 70 -11.99 -1.30 -25.98
N LEU A 71 -12.11 -2.50 -25.40
CA LEU A 71 -11.33 -3.67 -25.77
C LEU A 71 -11.92 -4.37 -26.99
N THR A 72 -11.14 -4.50 -28.06
CA THR A 72 -11.41 -5.42 -29.15
C THR A 72 -10.33 -6.49 -29.20
N VAL A 73 -10.75 -7.73 -29.43
CA VAL A 73 -9.86 -8.89 -29.52
C VAL A 73 -9.97 -9.40 -30.95
N PRO A 74 -9.04 -9.06 -31.86
CA PRO A 74 -9.08 -9.55 -33.23
C PRO A 74 -8.81 -11.05 -33.32
N ALA A 75 -7.88 -11.54 -32.49
CA ALA A 75 -7.58 -12.94 -32.29
C ALA A 75 -7.13 -13.17 -30.84
N LEU A 76 -7.51 -14.31 -30.26
CA LEU A 76 -7.22 -14.63 -28.87
C LEU A 76 -5.76 -15.05 -28.67
N THR A 77 -5.25 -15.95 -29.52
CA THR A 77 -3.94 -16.62 -29.33
C THR A 77 -2.76 -15.91 -29.95
N TYR A 78 -2.97 -14.95 -30.86
CA TYR A 78 -1.89 -14.28 -31.58
C TYR A 78 -2.24 -12.83 -31.88
N GLY A 79 -1.20 -12.02 -32.06
CA GLY A 79 -1.34 -10.60 -32.39
C GLY A 79 -1.83 -9.74 -31.23
N PRO A 80 -1.64 -8.41 -31.34
CA PRO A 80 -2.00 -7.49 -30.28
C PRO A 80 -3.52 -7.34 -30.21
N TRP A 81 -4.05 -7.45 -29.00
CA TRP A 81 -5.39 -6.95 -28.71
C TRP A 81 -5.41 -5.44 -28.86
N GLN A 82 -6.56 -4.85 -29.09
CA GLN A 82 -6.66 -3.41 -29.27
C GLN A 82 -7.53 -2.80 -28.19
N LEU A 83 -7.12 -1.63 -27.72
CA LEU A 83 -7.85 -0.82 -26.78
C LEU A 83 -8.05 0.57 -27.40
N ASP A 84 -9.29 0.97 -27.59
CA ASP A 84 -9.69 2.15 -28.36
C ASP A 84 -9.06 2.19 -29.78
N GLY A 85 -8.95 1.02 -30.41
CA GLY A 85 -8.35 0.83 -31.73
C GLY A 85 -6.82 0.90 -31.76
N GLN A 86 -6.16 1.10 -30.62
CA GLN A 86 -4.70 1.08 -30.50
C GLN A 86 -4.22 -0.30 -30.02
N PRO A 87 -3.14 -0.87 -30.59
CA PRO A 87 -2.62 -2.14 -30.12
C PRO A 87 -2.11 -2.02 -28.67
N LEU A 88 -2.55 -2.93 -27.81
CA LEU A 88 -2.02 -3.08 -26.46
C LEU A 88 -0.55 -3.49 -26.55
N PRO A 89 0.35 -2.86 -25.77
CA PRO A 89 1.75 -3.23 -25.78
C PRO A 89 1.91 -4.64 -25.21
N GLY A 90 2.43 -5.55 -26.04
CA GLY A 90 2.85 -6.87 -25.60
C GLY A 90 3.92 -6.80 -24.51
N ARG A 91 3.97 -7.82 -23.66
CA ARG A 91 4.90 -7.91 -22.52
C ARG A 91 5.43 -9.33 -22.40
N LEU A 92 6.69 -9.44 -21.96
CA LEU A 92 7.35 -10.72 -21.69
C LEU A 92 7.32 -11.69 -22.88
N GLY A 93 7.40 -11.15 -24.10
CA GLY A 93 7.35 -11.95 -25.33
C GLY A 93 5.95 -12.43 -25.76
N GLY A 94 4.90 -12.09 -25.01
CA GLY A 94 3.52 -12.31 -25.41
C GLY A 94 2.93 -11.13 -26.18
N ASP A 95 2.26 -11.41 -27.31
CA ASP A 95 1.58 -10.37 -28.12
C ASP A 95 0.38 -9.75 -27.40
N ASN A 96 -0.25 -10.50 -26.48
CA ASN A 96 -1.44 -10.10 -25.77
C ASN A 96 -1.53 -10.79 -24.38
N PRO A 97 -2.45 -10.34 -23.50
CA PRO A 97 -2.57 -10.89 -22.14
C PRO A 97 -2.86 -12.40 -22.06
N PHE A 98 -3.59 -12.96 -23.03
CA PHE A 98 -3.88 -14.40 -23.06
C PHE A 98 -2.63 -15.22 -23.41
N ALA A 99 -1.89 -14.81 -24.44
CA ALA A 99 -0.62 -15.43 -24.80
C ALA A 99 0.40 -15.34 -23.65
N GLN A 100 0.45 -14.19 -22.96
CA GLN A 100 1.28 -14.00 -21.78
C GLN A 100 0.90 -14.98 -20.66
N TYR A 101 -0.39 -15.13 -20.35
CA TYR A 101 -0.89 -16.12 -19.39
C TYR A 101 -0.46 -17.56 -19.76
N GLN A 102 -0.64 -17.95 -21.03
CA GLN A 102 -0.25 -19.30 -21.49
C GLN A 102 1.25 -19.57 -21.34
N GLN A 103 2.09 -18.59 -21.64
CA GLN A 103 3.55 -18.70 -21.50
C GLN A 103 3.98 -18.79 -20.02
N GLN A 104 3.29 -18.07 -19.12
CA GLN A 104 3.61 -18.01 -17.70
C GLN A 104 3.08 -19.19 -16.89
N LEU A 105 1.98 -19.83 -17.33
CA LEU A 105 1.26 -20.83 -16.55
C LEU A 105 2.16 -21.99 -16.10
N ALA A 106 2.89 -22.62 -17.03
CA ALA A 106 3.73 -23.78 -16.70
C ALA A 106 4.90 -23.43 -15.76
N PRO A 107 5.69 -22.35 -16.00
CA PRO A 107 6.71 -21.89 -15.05
C PRO A 107 6.15 -21.56 -13.65
N VAL A 108 4.99 -20.89 -13.58
CA VAL A 108 4.34 -20.56 -12.30
C VAL A 108 3.96 -21.83 -11.54
N LEU A 109 3.34 -22.81 -12.20
CA LEU A 109 2.93 -24.06 -11.56
C LEU A 109 4.13 -24.91 -11.14
N ALA A 110 5.20 -24.94 -11.93
CA ALA A 110 6.44 -25.64 -11.56
C ALA A 110 7.07 -25.03 -10.31
N TRP A 111 7.24 -23.70 -10.29
CA TRP A 111 7.76 -22.97 -9.13
C TRP A 111 6.89 -23.18 -7.90
N LEU A 112 5.57 -23.06 -8.04
CA LEU A 112 4.65 -23.25 -6.91
C LEU A 112 4.69 -24.70 -6.39
N GLY A 113 4.86 -25.68 -7.29
CA GLY A 113 5.04 -27.07 -6.93
C GLY A 113 6.29 -27.30 -6.08
N GLU A 114 7.42 -26.71 -6.47
CA GLU A 114 8.65 -26.75 -5.66
C GLU A 114 8.48 -26.09 -4.30
N GLN A 115 7.78 -24.93 -4.23
CA GLN A 115 7.56 -24.21 -2.98
C GLN A 115 6.65 -24.96 -1.99
N LEU A 116 5.69 -25.73 -2.51
CA LEU A 116 4.71 -26.46 -1.71
C LEU A 116 5.06 -27.94 -1.53
N ASP A 117 6.20 -28.39 -2.05
CA ASP A 117 6.63 -29.79 -2.11
C ASP A 117 5.56 -30.71 -2.73
N ARG A 118 4.98 -30.27 -3.85
CA ARG A 118 3.91 -30.97 -4.58
C ARG A 118 4.15 -30.93 -6.09
N PRO A 119 3.87 -32.02 -6.82
CA PRO A 119 3.93 -31.98 -8.28
C PRO A 119 2.79 -31.11 -8.85
N ALA A 120 3.01 -30.55 -10.04
CA ALA A 120 2.08 -29.58 -10.65
C ALA A 120 0.67 -30.13 -10.91
N ASN A 121 0.51 -31.45 -11.07
CA ASN A 121 -0.78 -32.13 -11.23
C ASN A 121 -1.57 -32.28 -9.91
N GLU A 122 -0.93 -32.09 -8.76
CA GLU A 122 -1.56 -32.10 -7.44
C GLU A 122 -1.90 -30.69 -6.93
N LEU A 123 -1.55 -29.66 -7.70
CA LEU A 123 -1.92 -28.28 -7.39
C LEU A 123 -3.40 -28.02 -7.76
N PRO A 124 -4.05 -27.07 -7.07
CA PRO A 124 -5.38 -26.61 -7.46
C PRO A 124 -5.39 -26.04 -8.89
N PRO A 125 -6.56 -26.04 -9.57
CA PRO A 125 -6.66 -25.42 -10.89
C PRO A 125 -6.29 -23.94 -10.84
N CYS A 126 -5.61 -23.47 -11.89
CA CYS A 126 -5.20 -22.08 -12.04
C CYS A 126 -6.10 -21.37 -13.05
N LEU A 127 -6.70 -20.26 -12.61
CA LEU A 127 -7.49 -19.36 -13.43
C LEU A 127 -6.61 -18.20 -13.92
N GLY A 128 -6.53 -18.00 -15.23
CA GLY A 128 -5.93 -16.80 -15.80
C GLY A 128 -6.89 -15.62 -15.74
N ILE A 129 -6.39 -14.45 -15.37
CA ILE A 129 -7.20 -13.22 -15.35
C ILE A 129 -6.40 -12.09 -15.98
N ALA A 130 -6.93 -11.44 -17.02
CA ALA A 130 -6.43 -10.14 -17.44
C ALA A 130 -7.18 -9.03 -16.69
N LEU A 131 -6.45 -8.28 -15.87
CA LEU A 131 -7.01 -7.19 -15.07
C LEU A 131 -6.73 -5.84 -15.73
N PHE A 132 -7.79 -5.17 -16.16
CA PHE A 132 -7.75 -3.85 -16.78
C PHE A 132 -8.05 -2.74 -15.77
N GLU A 133 -7.67 -1.50 -16.09
CA GLU A 133 -8.18 -0.33 -15.36
C GLU A 133 -9.62 -0.02 -15.79
N ALA A 134 -10.43 0.48 -14.86
CA ALA A 134 -11.78 0.93 -15.15
C ALA A 134 -11.75 2.35 -15.74
N PRO A 135 -12.67 2.71 -16.66
CA PRO A 135 -13.74 1.88 -17.21
C PRO A 135 -13.27 0.98 -18.36
N LEU A 136 -13.75 -0.27 -18.39
CA LEU A 136 -13.54 -1.20 -19.51
C LEU A 136 -14.88 -1.52 -20.18
N THR A 137 -14.94 -1.40 -21.51
CA THR A 137 -16.06 -1.87 -22.32
C THR A 137 -15.57 -2.91 -23.30
N PHE A 138 -16.42 -3.89 -23.62
CA PHE A 138 -16.07 -4.96 -24.55
C PHE A 138 -16.65 -4.67 -25.94
N GLY A 139 -15.82 -4.82 -26.95
CA GLY A 139 -16.22 -4.77 -28.34
C GLY A 139 -17.04 -5.98 -28.77
N PRO A 140 -17.72 -5.86 -29.92
CA PRO A 140 -18.48 -6.97 -30.47
C PRO A 140 -17.54 -8.15 -30.74
N GLY A 141 -17.92 -9.33 -30.26
CA GLY A 141 -17.21 -10.57 -30.53
C GLY A 141 -16.15 -10.97 -29.50
N VAL A 142 -15.78 -10.12 -28.52
CA VAL A 142 -14.82 -10.52 -27.46
C VAL A 142 -15.30 -11.78 -26.74
N GLU A 143 -16.55 -11.79 -26.29
CA GLU A 143 -17.15 -12.96 -25.65
C GLU A 143 -17.16 -14.18 -26.59
N ALA A 144 -17.53 -13.99 -27.86
CA ALA A 144 -17.56 -15.07 -28.83
C ALA A 144 -16.17 -15.67 -29.10
N GLN A 145 -15.11 -14.85 -29.05
CA GLN A 145 -13.74 -15.34 -29.18
C GLN A 145 -13.29 -16.14 -27.96
N LEU A 146 -13.60 -15.67 -26.75
CA LEU A 146 -13.33 -16.43 -25.53
C LEU A 146 -14.08 -17.77 -25.55
N HIS A 147 -15.37 -17.81 -25.86
CA HIS A 147 -16.12 -19.06 -25.82
C HIS A 147 -15.71 -20.08 -26.90
N ARG A 148 -15.07 -19.65 -28.00
CA ARG A 148 -14.63 -20.57 -29.08
C ARG A 148 -13.35 -21.32 -28.75
N HIS A 149 -12.51 -20.80 -27.86
CA HIS A 149 -11.20 -21.39 -27.62
C HIS A 149 -11.26 -22.45 -26.50
N PRO A 150 -10.69 -23.65 -26.70
CA PRO A 150 -10.79 -24.74 -25.72
C PRO A 150 -10.15 -24.42 -24.37
N ASP A 151 -9.09 -23.60 -24.36
CA ASP A 151 -8.38 -23.20 -23.13
C ASP A 151 -8.88 -21.88 -22.52
N ALA A 152 -9.83 -21.20 -23.18
CA ALA A 152 -10.41 -19.97 -22.65
C ALA A 152 -11.36 -20.11 -21.45
N PRO A 153 -12.00 -21.26 -21.12
CA PRO A 153 -12.77 -21.33 -19.87
C PRO A 153 -11.89 -21.17 -18.62
N ALA A 154 -10.57 -21.34 -18.75
CA ALA A 154 -9.60 -21.05 -17.70
C ALA A 154 -9.05 -19.62 -17.77
N PHE A 155 -9.67 -18.71 -18.53
CA PHE A 155 -9.20 -17.33 -18.66
C PHE A 155 -10.35 -16.31 -18.68
N GLU A 156 -10.28 -15.32 -17.79
CA GLU A 156 -11.29 -14.28 -17.64
C GLU A 156 -10.75 -12.85 -17.87
N LEU A 157 -11.63 -11.97 -18.35
CA LEU A 157 -11.37 -10.55 -18.48
C LEU A 157 -12.08 -9.78 -17.35
N VAL A 158 -11.33 -8.98 -16.60
CA VAL A 158 -11.86 -8.22 -15.47
C VAL A 158 -11.54 -6.73 -15.64
N GLY A 159 -12.60 -5.92 -15.72
CA GLY A 159 -12.49 -4.47 -15.95
C GLY A 159 -12.29 -3.62 -14.68
N ALA A 160 -12.24 -4.23 -13.50
CA ALA A 160 -12.01 -3.54 -12.23
C ALA A 160 -11.58 -4.51 -11.13
N ALA A 161 -10.59 -4.12 -10.31
CA ALA A 161 -10.09 -4.94 -9.21
C ALA A 161 -11.19 -5.29 -8.18
N ALA A 162 -12.18 -4.42 -7.98
CA ALA A 162 -13.32 -4.65 -7.08
C ALA A 162 -14.17 -5.87 -7.46
N LEU A 163 -14.13 -6.32 -8.72
CA LEU A 163 -14.86 -7.50 -9.18
C LEU A 163 -14.07 -8.80 -8.98
N LEU A 164 -12.78 -8.72 -8.67
CA LEU A 164 -11.89 -9.87 -8.52
C LEU A 164 -12.39 -10.88 -7.47
N PRO A 165 -12.81 -10.47 -6.25
CA PRO A 165 -13.32 -11.43 -5.26
C PRO A 165 -14.49 -12.29 -5.77
N ALA A 166 -15.39 -11.69 -6.57
CA ALA A 166 -16.52 -12.42 -7.14
C ALA A 166 -16.07 -13.48 -8.17
N ARG A 167 -14.98 -13.21 -8.91
CA ARG A 167 -14.38 -14.15 -9.88
C ARG A 167 -13.56 -15.25 -9.24
N LEU A 168 -12.97 -14.99 -8.08
CA LEU A 168 -12.23 -15.99 -7.31
C LEU A 168 -13.14 -16.93 -6.51
N ARG A 169 -14.39 -16.56 -6.24
CA ARG A 169 -15.36 -17.38 -5.50
C ARG A 169 -15.74 -18.71 -6.16
N PRO A 170 -15.98 -18.80 -7.49
CA PRO A 170 -16.32 -20.07 -8.14
C PRO A 170 -15.16 -21.08 -8.20
N LEU A 171 -13.95 -20.72 -7.77
CA LEU A 171 -12.83 -21.67 -7.74
C LEU A 171 -13.20 -22.86 -6.81
N PRO A 172 -13.04 -24.11 -7.28
CA PRO A 172 -13.58 -25.28 -6.60
C PRO A 172 -12.92 -25.49 -5.23
N ALA A 173 -13.64 -25.17 -4.16
CA ALA A 173 -13.16 -25.26 -2.78
C ALA A 173 -12.96 -26.70 -2.26
N ALA A 174 -13.43 -27.72 -2.97
CA ALA A 174 -13.49 -29.09 -2.49
C ALA A 174 -12.98 -30.07 -3.56
N GLY A 175 -11.68 -30.34 -3.55
CA GLY A 175 -11.03 -31.36 -4.36
C GLY A 175 -9.85 -31.98 -3.62
N ALA A 176 -9.37 -33.14 -4.09
CA ALA A 176 -8.20 -33.81 -3.52
C ALA A 176 -6.92 -32.95 -3.54
N THR A 177 -6.89 -31.93 -4.39
CA THR A 177 -5.78 -30.99 -4.57
C THR A 177 -5.86 -29.74 -3.70
N SER A 178 -6.84 -29.65 -2.79
CA SER A 178 -6.99 -28.46 -1.92
C SER A 178 -5.80 -28.28 -0.98
N LEU A 179 -5.31 -27.05 -0.86
CA LEU A 179 -4.31 -26.65 0.13
C LEU A 179 -4.99 -26.42 1.48
N ARG A 180 -4.34 -26.75 2.59
CA ARG A 180 -4.90 -26.44 3.92
C ARG A 180 -4.70 -24.94 4.20
N ALA A 181 -5.71 -24.33 4.81
CA ALA A 181 -5.66 -22.89 5.12
C ALA A 181 -4.47 -22.52 6.02
N ALA A 182 -4.14 -23.33 7.03
CA ALA A 182 -3.00 -23.08 7.92
C ALA A 182 -1.66 -23.17 7.17
N GLU A 183 -1.44 -24.25 6.42
CA GLU A 183 -0.24 -24.45 5.60
C GLU A 183 0.00 -23.28 4.63
N LEU A 184 -1.09 -22.78 4.03
CA LEU A 184 -1.03 -21.65 3.11
C LEU A 184 -0.61 -20.35 3.80
N ILE A 185 -1.13 -20.09 5.00
CA ILE A 185 -0.77 -18.90 5.78
C ILE A 185 0.68 -19.00 6.25
N ASP A 186 1.09 -20.14 6.79
CA ASP A 186 2.47 -20.38 7.25
C ASP A 186 3.46 -20.19 6.09
N TRP A 187 3.14 -20.71 4.90
CA TRP A 187 3.93 -20.50 3.69
C TRP A 187 3.99 -19.02 3.27
N GLY A 188 2.85 -18.31 3.31
CA GLY A 188 2.81 -16.88 3.02
C GLY A 188 3.70 -16.08 3.98
N GLU A 189 3.64 -16.36 5.28
CA GLU A 189 4.46 -15.71 6.30
C GLU A 189 5.95 -16.04 6.14
N TYR A 190 6.27 -17.29 5.79
CA TYR A 190 7.63 -17.69 5.41
C TYR A 190 8.15 -16.85 4.25
N LEU A 191 7.37 -16.67 3.17
CA LEU A 191 7.78 -15.83 2.04
C LEU A 191 7.97 -14.35 2.42
N VAL A 192 7.11 -13.80 3.30
CA VAL A 192 7.32 -12.44 3.83
C VAL A 192 8.66 -12.36 4.57
N SER A 193 8.97 -13.34 5.42
CA SER A 193 10.21 -13.37 6.18
C SER A 193 11.44 -13.53 5.28
N GLU A 194 11.35 -14.37 4.25
CA GLU A 194 12.43 -14.60 3.30
C GLU A 194 12.67 -13.37 2.43
N ALA A 195 11.61 -12.70 1.97
CA ALA A 195 11.71 -11.46 1.20
C ALA A 195 12.38 -10.31 1.97
N VAL A 196 12.18 -10.25 3.29
CA VAL A 196 12.83 -9.27 4.17
C VAL A 196 14.30 -9.65 4.45
N THR A 197 14.65 -10.93 4.32
CA THR A 197 16.02 -11.40 4.45
C THR A 197 16.72 -11.18 3.11
N PRO A 198 17.64 -10.20 2.97
CA PRO A 198 18.25 -9.94 1.67
C PRO A 198 19.05 -11.16 1.24
N ARG A 199 18.49 -11.98 0.35
CA ARG A 199 19.12 -13.14 -0.29
C ARG A 199 20.24 -12.73 -1.28
N GLY A 200 20.86 -11.58 -1.05
CA GLY A 200 21.78 -10.93 -1.96
C GLY A 200 22.76 -10.03 -1.21
N GLN A 201 23.69 -10.62 -0.45
CA GLN A 201 24.95 -9.93 -0.15
C GLN A 201 25.78 -9.66 -1.42
N GLU A 202 25.55 -10.39 -2.51
CA GLU A 202 26.20 -10.13 -3.81
C GLU A 202 25.43 -9.11 -4.68
N ALA A 203 24.09 -9.09 -4.66
CA ALA A 203 23.28 -8.10 -5.38
C ALA A 203 23.22 -6.73 -4.68
N ALA A 204 23.34 -6.70 -3.35
CA ALA A 204 23.42 -5.45 -2.58
C ALA A 204 24.66 -4.63 -2.91
N LEU A 205 25.76 -5.24 -3.39
CA LEU A 205 26.93 -4.51 -3.87
C LEU A 205 26.65 -3.82 -5.22
N GLY A 206 25.90 -4.47 -6.12
CA GLY A 206 25.48 -3.89 -7.41
C GLY A 206 24.42 -2.79 -7.25
N LEU A 207 23.42 -3.01 -6.40
CA LEU A 207 22.40 -1.99 -6.12
C LEU A 207 22.97 -0.81 -5.33
N ARG A 208 23.87 -1.03 -4.36
CA ARG A 208 24.56 0.07 -3.67
C ARG A 208 25.42 0.89 -4.61
N THR A 209 26.15 0.25 -5.53
CA THR A 209 26.96 1.00 -6.51
C THR A 209 26.09 1.79 -7.50
N VAL A 210 24.95 1.25 -7.93
CA VAL A 210 23.99 1.98 -8.78
C VAL A 210 23.28 3.11 -8.00
N LEU A 211 22.89 2.88 -6.75
CA LEU A 211 22.31 3.91 -5.88
C LEU A 211 23.32 5.00 -5.55
N GLU A 212 24.58 4.64 -5.28
CA GLU A 212 25.67 5.60 -5.10
C GLU A 212 25.96 6.40 -6.37
N GLN A 213 25.91 5.76 -7.55
CA GLN A 213 26.06 6.47 -8.82
C GLN A 213 24.89 7.41 -9.10
N LYS A 214 23.64 7.00 -8.81
CA LYS A 214 22.47 7.86 -8.95
C LYS A 214 22.41 8.97 -7.90
N LEU A 215 22.84 8.69 -6.67
CA LEU A 215 23.01 9.70 -5.62
C LEU A 215 24.12 10.69 -5.99
N ARG A 216 25.23 10.24 -6.57
CA ARG A 216 26.28 11.13 -7.10
C ARG A 216 25.81 11.92 -8.31
N GLN A 217 24.99 11.35 -9.18
CA GLN A 217 24.39 12.09 -10.31
C GLN A 217 23.37 13.12 -9.82
N LEU A 218 22.54 12.80 -8.83
CA LEU A 218 21.64 13.74 -8.17
C LEU A 218 22.41 14.82 -7.42
N TRP A 219 23.52 14.47 -6.74
CA TRP A 219 24.40 15.43 -6.07
C TRP A 219 25.14 16.35 -7.06
N ARG A 220 25.58 15.81 -8.20
CA ARG A 220 26.13 16.60 -9.32
C ARG A 220 25.08 17.55 -9.90
N TRP A 221 23.85 17.06 -10.06
CA TRP A 221 22.75 17.88 -10.58
C TRP A 221 22.30 18.96 -9.59
N LEU A 222 22.44 18.71 -8.27
CA LEU A 222 22.19 19.69 -7.21
C LEU A 222 23.27 20.77 -7.09
N GLY A 223 24.30 20.77 -7.95
CA GLY A 223 25.31 21.83 -8.02
C GLY A 223 26.40 21.75 -6.94
N ALA A 224 26.57 20.61 -6.29
CA ALA A 224 27.58 20.42 -5.24
C ALA A 224 28.96 19.95 -5.76
N GLU A 225 29.33 20.33 -6.98
CA GLU A 225 30.71 20.15 -7.50
C GLU A 225 31.65 21.29 -7.11
N ASP A 226 31.18 22.23 -6.28
CA ASP A 226 31.96 23.37 -5.75
C ASP A 226 32.08 23.34 -4.21
N ILE A 227 32.32 22.16 -3.62
CA ILE A 227 32.88 22.08 -2.27
C ILE A 227 34.39 21.93 -2.44
N PRO A 228 35.18 23.02 -2.37
CA PRO A 228 36.64 22.90 -2.33
C PRO A 228 37.02 22.03 -1.12
N ALA A 229 38.07 21.22 -1.29
CA ALA A 229 38.66 20.46 -0.19
C ALA A 229 38.89 21.41 0.99
N ASP A 230 38.33 21.07 2.15
CA ASP A 230 38.48 21.84 3.39
C ASP A 230 39.95 22.24 3.58
N PRO A 231 40.29 23.54 3.64
CA PRO A 231 41.61 23.95 4.07
C PRO A 231 41.78 23.53 5.54
N PRO A 232 43.00 23.13 5.94
CA PRO A 232 43.27 22.69 7.30
C PRO A 232 42.87 23.77 8.30
N TYR A 233 42.10 23.37 9.31
CA TYR A 233 41.67 24.19 10.46
C TYR A 233 42.76 25.19 10.87
N GLY A 234 42.49 26.48 10.65
CA GLY A 234 43.44 27.53 11.00
C GLY A 234 43.06 28.91 10.48
N GLY A 235 42.10 29.55 11.15
CA GLY A 235 41.82 30.98 11.01
C GLY A 235 40.39 31.25 10.57
N ALA A 236 39.54 31.65 11.52
CA ALA A 236 38.22 32.18 11.20
C ALA A 236 38.38 33.55 10.51
N PRO A 237 38.07 33.72 9.21
CA PRO A 237 37.91 35.04 8.65
C PRO A 237 36.69 35.73 9.28
N PRO A 238 36.77 37.04 9.57
CA PRO A 238 35.70 37.79 10.25
C PRO A 238 34.35 37.82 9.50
N ASP A 239 34.33 37.42 8.22
CA ASP A 239 33.13 37.45 7.36
C ASP A 239 32.24 36.19 7.44
N LEU A 240 32.67 35.10 8.09
CA LEU A 240 31.85 33.88 8.19
C LEU A 240 30.59 34.08 9.03
N LEU A 241 30.67 34.85 10.12
CA LEU A 241 29.50 35.11 10.96
C LEU A 241 28.43 35.94 10.24
N LEU A 242 28.85 36.86 9.36
CA LEU A 242 27.94 37.64 8.52
C LEU A 242 27.27 36.75 7.47
N ARG A 243 28.04 35.83 6.85
CA ARG A 243 27.51 34.86 5.88
C ARG A 243 26.54 33.87 6.52
N ASP A 244 26.87 33.32 7.68
CA ASP A 244 26.00 32.42 8.44
C ASP A 244 24.70 33.12 8.86
N GLN A 245 24.75 34.40 9.25
CA GLN A 245 23.55 35.18 9.54
C GLN A 245 22.68 35.41 8.30
N GLN A 246 23.29 35.69 7.14
CA GLN A 246 22.56 35.85 5.88
C GLN A 246 21.92 34.53 5.42
N GLU A 247 22.63 33.41 5.57
CA GLU A 247 22.10 32.08 5.25
C GLU A 247 20.95 31.70 6.19
N GLN A 248 21.07 31.99 7.49
CA GLN A 248 19.98 31.82 8.45
C GLN A 248 18.75 32.67 8.09
N ALA A 249 18.94 33.94 7.74
CA ALA A 249 17.85 34.82 7.31
C ALA A 249 17.16 34.27 6.04
N ARG A 250 17.93 33.77 5.07
CA ARG A 250 17.41 33.14 3.86
C ARG A 250 16.61 31.87 4.15
N LEU A 251 17.07 31.02 5.06
CA LEU A 251 16.35 29.82 5.47
C LEU A 251 15.06 30.16 6.24
N GLN A 252 15.07 31.21 7.06
CA GLN A 252 13.87 31.68 7.73
C GLN A 252 12.84 32.21 6.73
N GLN A 253 13.29 32.98 5.72
CA GLN A 253 12.42 33.44 4.65
C GLN A 253 11.82 32.26 3.87
N LEU A 254 12.62 31.27 3.48
CA LEU A 254 12.14 30.10 2.74
C LEU A 254 11.13 29.28 3.56
N ARG A 255 11.33 29.16 4.89
CA ARG A 255 10.34 28.53 5.78
C ARG A 255 9.02 29.30 5.82
N GLN A 256 9.07 30.63 5.86
CA GLN A 256 7.86 31.46 5.84
C GLN A 256 7.12 31.35 4.51
N GLU A 257 7.85 31.32 3.38
CA GLU A 257 7.28 31.13 2.05
C GLU A 257 6.59 29.78 1.91
N LEU A 258 7.24 28.68 2.33
CA LEU A 258 6.64 27.34 2.30
C LEU A 258 5.40 27.23 3.21
N GLN A 259 5.44 27.86 4.40
CA GLN A 259 4.27 27.89 5.28
C GLN A 259 3.11 28.66 4.64
N ALA A 260 3.38 29.79 3.98
CA ALA A 260 2.37 30.57 3.27
C ALA A 260 1.75 29.76 2.10
N GLU A 261 2.58 29.06 1.33
CA GLU A 261 2.13 28.21 0.22
C GLU A 261 1.24 27.05 0.71
N LEU A 262 1.64 26.36 1.78
CA LEU A 262 0.81 25.30 2.38
C LEU A 262 -0.53 25.84 2.91
N HIS A 263 -0.53 27.02 3.53
CA HIS A 263 -1.77 27.67 3.95
C HIS A 263 -2.66 28.04 2.76
N GLN A 264 -2.07 28.50 1.66
CA GLN A 264 -2.81 28.79 0.43
C GLN A 264 -3.42 27.51 -0.17
N GLN A 265 -2.64 26.44 -0.31
CA GLN A 265 -3.14 25.16 -0.84
C GLN A 265 -4.28 24.59 -0.01
N ARG A 266 -4.21 24.69 1.33
CA ARG A 266 -5.30 24.29 2.23
C ARG A 266 -6.58 25.11 2.00
N ARG A 267 -6.45 26.43 1.77
CA ARG A 267 -7.61 27.29 1.47
C ARG A 267 -8.24 26.96 0.12
N GLU A 268 -7.41 26.71 -0.89
CA GLU A 268 -7.90 26.30 -2.21
C GLU A 268 -8.60 24.94 -2.17
N ALA A 269 -8.05 23.97 -1.45
CA ALA A 269 -8.68 22.66 -1.26
C ALA A 269 -10.04 22.80 -0.54
N ALA A 270 -10.10 23.56 0.56
CA ALA A 270 -11.34 23.83 1.27
C ALA A 270 -12.40 24.53 0.38
N ALA A 271 -11.98 25.48 -0.46
CA ALA A 271 -12.89 26.13 -1.41
C ALA A 271 -13.46 25.14 -2.44
N ARG A 272 -12.64 24.22 -2.96
CA ARG A 272 -13.10 23.16 -3.88
C ARG A 272 -14.08 22.20 -3.20
N GLU A 273 -13.86 21.86 -1.94
CA GLU A 273 -14.79 21.02 -1.18
C GLU A 273 -16.14 21.70 -0.96
N VAL A 274 -16.15 23.00 -0.63
CA VAL A 274 -17.39 23.78 -0.51
C VAL A 274 -18.14 23.84 -1.84
N ALA A 275 -17.44 24.06 -2.96
CA ALA A 275 -18.05 24.07 -4.29
C ALA A 275 -18.69 22.71 -4.64
N ARG A 276 -17.97 21.59 -4.43
CA ARG A 276 -18.50 20.24 -4.64
C ARG A 276 -19.72 19.94 -3.76
N ALA A 277 -19.72 20.42 -2.51
CA ALA A 277 -20.85 20.25 -1.61
C ALA A 277 -22.11 21.00 -2.11
N GLN A 278 -21.94 22.18 -2.71
CA GLN A 278 -23.04 22.93 -3.32
C GLN A 278 -23.57 22.25 -4.59
N GLU A 279 -22.70 21.75 -5.47
CA GLU A 279 -23.09 20.99 -6.66
C GLU A 279 -23.89 19.73 -6.29
N LEU A 280 -23.42 18.97 -5.30
CA LEU A 280 -24.15 17.79 -4.80
C LEU A 280 -25.51 18.16 -4.20
N ALA A 281 -25.62 19.29 -3.51
CA ALA A 281 -26.89 19.77 -2.99
C ALA A 281 -27.87 20.14 -4.12
N GLN A 282 -27.39 20.76 -5.20
CA GLN A 282 -28.20 21.08 -6.39
C GLN A 282 -28.66 19.81 -7.13
N LEU A 283 -27.76 18.85 -7.35
CA LEU A 283 -28.11 17.56 -7.97
C LEU A 283 -29.15 16.81 -7.13
N ARG A 284 -29.03 16.85 -5.79
CA ARG A 284 -30.05 16.28 -4.90
C ARG A 284 -31.40 16.98 -5.05
N GLN A 285 -31.42 18.31 -5.15
CA GLN A 285 -32.67 19.06 -5.39
C GLN A 285 -33.30 18.68 -6.74
N GLN A 286 -32.49 18.56 -7.81
CA GLN A 286 -32.96 18.11 -9.13
C GLN A 286 -33.53 16.69 -9.06
N LEU A 287 -32.88 15.76 -8.36
CA LEU A 287 -33.38 14.40 -8.17
C LEU A 287 -34.68 14.35 -7.34
N THR A 288 -34.83 15.22 -6.33
CA THR A 288 -36.11 15.30 -5.59
C THR A 288 -37.26 15.83 -6.45
N GLN A 289 -36.98 16.74 -7.40
CA GLN A 289 -37.97 17.24 -8.35
C GLN A 289 -38.32 16.20 -9.43
N ALA A 290 -37.40 15.29 -9.76
CA ALA A 290 -37.57 14.25 -10.78
C ALA A 290 -38.44 13.04 -10.35
N GLY A 291 -38.95 13.00 -9.12
CA GLY A 291 -40.10 12.14 -8.78
C GLY A 291 -39.82 10.64 -8.62
N THR A 292 -38.94 10.23 -7.70
CA THR A 292 -38.87 8.82 -7.24
C THR A 292 -40.01 8.44 -6.29
N SER A 293 -40.40 7.15 -6.26
CA SER A 293 -41.53 6.63 -5.49
C SER A 293 -41.37 6.81 -3.96
N ALA A 294 -42.47 7.06 -3.24
CA ALA A 294 -42.45 7.43 -1.81
C ALA A 294 -41.88 6.34 -0.88
N THR A 295 -42.00 5.07 -1.25
CA THR A 295 -41.50 3.92 -0.48
C THR A 295 -39.98 3.77 -0.57
N GLU A 296 -39.41 4.05 -1.75
CA GLU A 296 -37.95 4.04 -1.96
C GLU A 296 -37.29 5.21 -1.20
N ARG A 297 -37.97 6.36 -1.12
CA ARG A 297 -37.52 7.52 -0.33
C ARG A 297 -37.40 7.24 1.16
N GLN A 298 -38.31 6.45 1.75
CA GLN A 298 -38.24 6.11 3.17
C GLN A 298 -37.06 5.17 3.47
N ALA A 299 -36.81 4.18 2.62
CA ALA A 299 -35.67 3.28 2.76
C ALA A 299 -34.34 4.04 2.61
N GLU A 300 -34.24 4.94 1.63
CA GLU A 300 -33.06 5.79 1.47
C GLU A 300 -32.87 6.78 2.63
N GLN A 301 -33.94 7.34 3.20
CA GLN A 301 -33.85 8.24 4.35
C GLN A 301 -33.33 7.50 5.58
N GLN A 302 -33.79 6.27 5.82
CA GLN A 302 -33.26 5.45 6.91
C GLN A 302 -31.78 5.09 6.70
N ALA A 303 -31.40 4.72 5.47
CA ALA A 303 -30.00 4.45 5.14
C ALA A 303 -29.11 5.70 5.30
N LYS A 304 -29.62 6.89 4.98
CA LYS A 304 -28.90 8.16 5.16
C LYS A 304 -28.70 8.50 6.64
N VAL A 305 -29.72 8.34 7.48
CA VAL A 305 -29.57 8.58 8.93
C VAL A 305 -28.51 7.63 9.50
N ALA A 306 -28.53 6.36 9.12
CA ALA A 306 -27.51 5.38 9.54
C ALA A 306 -26.09 5.76 9.04
N LEU A 307 -25.96 6.27 7.82
CA LEU A 307 -24.67 6.74 7.28
C LEU A 307 -24.19 8.01 7.98
N GLU A 308 -25.07 8.96 8.28
CA GLU A 308 -24.69 10.19 8.98
C GLU A 308 -24.23 9.91 10.42
N GLU A 309 -24.87 8.96 11.10
CA GLU A 309 -24.43 8.48 12.41
C GLU A 309 -23.05 7.80 12.34
N SER A 310 -22.80 6.95 11.33
CA SER A 310 -21.49 6.31 11.18
C SER A 310 -20.38 7.32 10.86
N VAL A 311 -20.66 8.32 10.00
CA VAL A 311 -19.71 9.40 9.69
C VAL A 311 -19.45 10.29 10.91
N ARG A 312 -20.48 10.61 11.71
CA ARG A 312 -20.28 11.38 12.96
C ARG A 312 -19.43 10.60 13.95
N THR A 313 -19.66 9.30 14.08
CA THR A 313 -18.88 8.42 14.97
C THR A 313 -17.43 8.34 14.52
N ALA A 314 -17.18 8.13 13.22
CA ALA A 314 -15.83 8.11 12.65
C ALA A 314 -15.08 9.44 12.84
N ARG A 315 -15.78 10.59 12.68
CA ARG A 315 -15.18 11.92 12.94
C ARG A 315 -14.82 12.11 14.40
N ALA A 316 -15.69 11.68 15.32
CA ALA A 316 -15.41 11.76 16.76
C ALA A 316 -14.20 10.88 17.14
N GLU A 317 -14.10 9.68 16.57
CA GLU A 317 -12.97 8.77 16.80
C GLU A 317 -11.66 9.34 16.26
N LEU A 318 -11.65 9.89 15.04
CA LEU A 318 -10.48 10.53 14.46
C LEU A 318 -10.03 11.76 15.28
N ALA A 319 -10.98 12.57 15.76
CA ALA A 319 -10.67 13.69 16.64
C ALA A 319 -10.04 13.22 17.96
N ALA A 320 -10.55 12.14 18.56
CA ALA A 320 -9.97 11.55 19.77
C ALA A 320 -8.55 11.01 19.53
N ARG A 321 -8.32 10.29 18.43
CA ARG A 321 -6.98 9.79 18.06
C ARG A 321 -5.99 10.92 17.81
N ASN A 322 -6.42 12.01 17.16
CA ASN A 322 -5.56 13.18 16.97
C ASN A 322 -5.19 13.84 18.30
N GLN A 323 -6.14 14.01 19.22
CA GLN A 323 -5.85 14.52 20.56
C GLN A 323 -4.86 13.61 21.33
N GLU A 324 -4.97 12.29 21.16
CA GLU A 324 -4.04 11.34 21.75
C GLU A 324 -2.62 11.48 21.15
N LEU A 325 -2.51 11.61 19.83
CA LEU A 325 -1.24 11.82 19.15
C LEU A 325 -0.60 13.15 19.57
N ASP A 326 -1.38 14.22 19.66
CA ASP A 326 -0.90 15.52 20.14
C ASP A 326 -0.37 15.44 21.57
N ALA A 327 -1.07 14.72 22.46
CA ALA A 327 -0.60 14.49 23.83
C ALA A 327 0.73 13.69 23.85
N ARG A 328 0.86 12.64 23.02
CA ARG A 328 2.11 11.87 22.89
C ARG A 328 3.26 12.71 22.34
N ILE A 329 2.99 13.57 21.36
CA ILE A 329 3.98 14.51 20.80
C ILE A 329 4.45 15.48 21.88
N GLN A 330 3.54 16.03 22.70
CA GLN A 330 3.91 16.91 23.82
C GLN A 330 4.75 16.17 24.87
N GLN A 331 4.42 14.92 25.20
CA GLN A 331 5.22 14.09 26.11
C GLN A 331 6.63 13.85 25.57
N LEU A 332 6.76 13.50 24.29
CA LEU A 332 8.07 13.34 23.63
C LEU A 332 8.84 14.66 23.61
N GLY A 333 8.17 15.79 23.35
CA GLY A 333 8.76 17.12 23.41
C GLY A 333 9.32 17.45 24.80
N GLN A 334 8.61 17.10 25.88
CA GLN A 334 9.10 17.28 27.25
C GLN A 334 10.30 16.38 27.57
N LEU A 335 10.31 15.13 27.09
CA LEU A 335 11.45 14.22 27.27
C LEU A 335 12.69 14.71 26.52
N ILE A 336 12.53 15.15 25.27
CA ILE A 336 13.62 15.75 24.48
C ILE A 336 14.12 17.02 25.16
N GLY A 337 13.22 17.88 25.66
CA GLY A 337 13.57 19.08 26.41
C GLY A 337 14.38 18.79 27.68
N ARG A 338 14.08 17.70 28.40
CA ARG A 338 14.89 17.25 29.55
C ARG A 338 16.26 16.72 29.16
N LEU A 339 16.39 16.06 28.01
CA LEU A 339 17.67 15.58 27.50
C LEU A 339 18.53 16.70 26.93
N GLN A 340 17.92 17.76 26.41
CA GLN A 340 18.61 18.93 25.85
C GLN A 340 18.88 20.05 26.88
N ALA A 341 18.24 20.01 28.04
CA ALA A 341 18.53 20.95 29.13
C ALA A 341 19.99 20.73 29.60
N PRO A 342 20.89 21.73 29.43
CA PRO A 342 22.26 21.60 29.89
C PRO A 342 22.27 21.49 31.42
N ALA A 343 22.99 20.50 31.94
CA ALA A 343 23.22 20.35 33.37
C ALA A 343 23.87 21.62 33.92
N ALA A 344 23.11 22.42 34.67
CA ALA A 344 23.66 23.49 35.48
C ALA A 344 24.62 22.87 36.51
N GLY A 345 25.89 23.26 36.42
CA GLY A 345 26.98 22.69 37.22
C GLY A 345 26.84 22.91 38.73
N PRO A 346 27.57 22.12 39.54
CA PRO A 346 27.47 22.14 40.99
C PRO A 346 28.16 23.38 41.58
N ALA A 347 27.48 24.07 42.51
CA ALA A 347 28.08 25.06 43.40
C ALA A 347 28.61 24.38 44.69
N PRO A 348 29.65 24.94 45.36
CA PRO A 348 30.45 24.22 46.35
C PRO A 348 29.87 24.18 47.77
N ALA A 349 30.47 23.31 48.57
CA ALA A 349 30.07 22.74 49.85
C ALA A 349 30.04 23.67 51.09
N SER A 350 29.28 23.26 52.11
CA SER A 350 29.58 23.45 53.55
C SER A 350 28.69 22.59 54.48
N PRO A 351 29.07 22.35 55.76
CA PRO A 351 29.44 21.01 56.24
C PRO A 351 28.43 20.29 57.18
N LEU A 352 28.81 19.04 57.50
CA LEU A 352 28.20 18.08 58.42
C LEU A 352 27.73 18.64 59.77
N ALA A 353 26.57 18.14 60.24
CA ALA A 353 26.33 17.90 61.65
C ALA A 353 25.37 16.70 61.88
N ALA A 354 25.93 15.68 62.53
CA ALA A 354 25.36 14.73 63.50
C ALA A 354 24.01 14.00 63.24
N THR A 355 24.12 12.67 63.23
CA THR A 355 23.08 11.69 63.60
C THR A 355 22.68 11.84 65.09
N PRO A 356 21.46 11.45 65.50
CA PRO A 356 21.25 10.05 65.92
C PRO A 356 19.88 9.42 65.61
N THR A 357 19.98 8.10 65.50
CA THR A 357 19.08 6.95 65.77
C THR A 357 17.73 7.13 66.48
N SER A 358 16.85 6.13 66.21
CA SER A 358 15.55 5.77 66.83
C SER A 358 14.33 6.40 66.14
N ALA A 359 13.21 5.73 65.85
CA ALA A 359 12.63 4.50 66.39
C ALA A 359 11.54 3.94 65.43
N LYS A 360 11.43 2.61 65.39
CA LYS A 360 10.22 1.82 65.65
C LYS A 360 8.93 2.04 64.80
N ARG A 361 8.59 0.97 64.05
CA ARG A 361 7.28 0.47 63.56
C ARG A 361 6.02 1.08 64.22
N PRO A 362 4.91 1.22 63.47
CA PRO A 362 3.92 0.13 63.53
C PRO A 362 3.26 -0.24 62.19
N GLN A 363 2.84 -1.49 62.17
CA GLN A 363 1.96 -2.18 61.22
C GLN A 363 0.50 -1.73 61.44
N PRO A 364 -0.34 -1.67 60.39
CA PRO A 364 -1.64 -2.36 60.48
C PRO A 364 -2.01 -3.01 59.12
N ALA A 365 -2.34 -4.31 59.09
CA ALA A 365 -3.65 -4.92 59.33
C ALA A 365 -4.55 -4.94 58.07
N ALA A 366 -4.62 -6.13 57.46
CA ALA A 366 -5.77 -6.63 56.69
C ALA A 366 -6.59 -7.57 57.61
N PRO A 367 -7.74 -8.18 57.23
CA PRO A 367 -8.68 -8.00 56.10
C PRO A 367 -10.14 -7.83 56.68
N PRO A 368 -11.30 -8.26 56.11
CA PRO A 368 -11.59 -9.58 55.53
C PRO A 368 -12.37 -9.62 54.20
N ALA A 369 -12.21 -10.76 53.54
CA ALA A 369 -13.08 -11.28 52.49
C ALA A 369 -14.44 -11.72 53.06
N TRP A 370 -15.50 -11.54 52.28
CA TRP A 370 -16.72 -12.34 52.36
C TRP A 370 -17.07 -12.79 50.94
N SER A 371 -17.14 -14.11 50.77
CA SER A 371 -17.76 -14.80 49.64
C SER A 371 -19.15 -15.28 50.09
N PHE A 372 -20.16 -15.16 49.21
CA PHE A 372 -21.14 -16.19 48.91
C PHE A 372 -21.86 -15.85 47.60
#